data_AF-A0A800A9M3-F1
#
_entry.id   AF-A0A800A9M3-F1
#
_cell.length_a   1.000
_cell.length_b   1.000
_cell.length_c   1.000
_cell.angle_alpha   90.00
_cell.angle_beta   90.00
_cell.angle_gamma   90.00
#
_symmetry.space_group_name_H-M   'P 1'
#
loop_
_entity.id
_entity.type
_entity.pdbx_description
1 polymer ?
#
loop_
_entity_poly.entity_id
_entity_poly.type
_entity_poly.pdbx_seq_one_letter_code
_entity_poly.pdbx_strand_id
1 'polypeptide(L)'
;MRVEWLSLAGFRSYATLDWRPDPGVNLLLGDNGAGKTNLLEAIAYLGSLKSFRRVVDTELIADDAESAVLRAGVVSGGSDHLVEIELRRRGARRAQLDKTALRRTGDLIGVLRAVWFLPDDLELVKRGPSHRREFLDDLAVQLWPGAYAEQVEFVRALRQRNAFLRMGQVDDDTLSVWDARLAQSGGRVLARRGRVLQLLGPELTAAYQEIAEEGSEVLVSYDVSWGESTSGVESAAQFTDGLLEALEKSRRRDYERRDR
;
A
#
# COMPACT_ATOMS: atom_id res chain seq x y z
N MET A 1 -16.54 11.06 -7.35
CA MET A 1 -15.39 11.65 -6.65
C MET A 1 -14.64 12.53 -7.64
N ARG A 2 -14.16 13.70 -7.23
CA ARG A 2 -13.46 14.67 -8.11
C ARG A 2 -12.38 15.40 -7.33
N VAL A 3 -11.20 15.59 -7.93
CA VAL A 3 -10.22 16.58 -7.46
C VAL A 3 -10.57 17.91 -8.10
N GLU A 4 -10.81 18.96 -7.31
CA GLU A 4 -11.17 20.29 -7.83
C GLU A 4 -9.95 21.18 -8.06
N TRP A 5 -8.93 20.99 -7.22
CA TRP A 5 -7.66 21.67 -7.32
C TRP A 5 -6.60 20.88 -6.59
N LEU A 6 -5.35 21.07 -7.00
CA LEU A 6 -4.14 20.54 -6.39
C LEU A 6 -3.14 21.68 -6.23
N SER A 7 -2.57 21.81 -5.04
CA SER A 7 -1.48 22.73 -4.76
C SER A 7 -0.29 21.95 -4.21
N LEU A 8 0.88 22.18 -4.79
CA LEU A 8 2.14 21.53 -4.41
C LEU A 8 3.18 22.60 -4.05
N ALA A 9 4.00 22.31 -3.06
CA ALA A 9 5.21 23.09 -2.76
C ALA A 9 6.34 22.14 -2.37
N GLY A 10 7.53 22.31 -2.97
CA GLY A 10 8.71 21.50 -2.69
C GLY A 10 8.56 20.00 -2.99
N PHE A 11 7.64 19.62 -3.89
CA PHE A 11 7.35 18.22 -4.22
C PHE A 11 7.99 17.82 -5.55
N ARG A 12 8.91 16.86 -5.52
CA ARG A 12 9.65 16.38 -6.70
C ARG A 12 10.24 17.54 -7.49
N SER A 13 9.86 17.68 -8.76
CA SER A 13 10.30 18.76 -9.66
C SER A 13 9.52 20.07 -9.51
N TYR A 14 8.51 20.12 -8.64
CA TYR A 14 7.67 21.32 -8.44
C TYR A 14 8.16 22.12 -7.24
N ALA A 15 8.78 23.27 -7.50
CA ALA A 15 9.02 24.28 -6.46
C ALA A 15 7.67 24.76 -5.89
N THR A 16 6.77 25.16 -6.78
CA THR A 16 5.34 25.37 -6.51
C THR A 16 4.50 24.91 -7.70
N LEU A 17 3.25 24.57 -7.44
CA LEU A 17 2.24 24.35 -8.46
C LEU A 17 0.86 24.68 -7.88
N ASP A 18 0.04 25.40 -8.64
CA ASP A 18 -1.40 25.48 -8.41
C ASP A 18 -2.12 25.04 -9.69
N TRP A 19 -2.87 23.95 -9.60
CA TRP A 19 -3.54 23.34 -10.73
C TRP A 19 -5.01 23.10 -10.44
N ARG A 20 -5.86 23.41 -11.42
CA ARG A 20 -7.32 23.18 -11.37
C ARG A 20 -7.70 22.32 -12.58
N PRO A 21 -7.94 21.01 -12.40
CA PRO A 21 -8.45 20.17 -13.47
C PRO A 21 -9.86 20.60 -13.90
N ASP A 22 -10.14 20.45 -15.18
CA ASP A 22 -11.50 20.49 -15.69
C ASP A 22 -12.25 19.19 -15.37
N PRO A 23 -13.60 19.19 -15.34
CA PRO A 23 -14.36 17.96 -15.26
C PRO A 23 -14.05 17.01 -16.43
N GLY A 24 -13.92 15.72 -16.14
CA GLY A 24 -13.70 14.68 -17.16
C GLY A 24 -12.22 14.48 -17.49
N VAL A 25 -11.92 14.34 -18.79
CA VAL A 25 -10.58 13.96 -19.26
C VAL A 25 -9.66 15.18 -19.29
N ASN A 26 -8.54 15.09 -18.57
CA ASN A 26 -7.51 16.11 -18.55
C ASN A 26 -6.25 15.58 -19.26
N LEU A 27 -5.81 16.24 -20.32
CA LEU A 27 -4.60 15.87 -21.06
C LEU A 27 -3.41 16.70 -20.57
N LEU A 28 -2.40 16.04 -20.01
CA LEU A 28 -1.16 16.67 -19.55
C LEU A 28 -0.12 16.59 -20.69
N LEU A 29 0.18 17.73 -21.29
CA LEU A 29 1.14 17.83 -22.40
C LEU A 29 2.45 18.46 -21.93
N GLY A 30 3.55 18.08 -22.58
CA GLY A 30 4.89 18.61 -22.31
C GLY A 30 5.96 17.55 -22.54
N ASP A 31 7.22 17.97 -22.49
CA ASP A 31 8.36 17.09 -22.75
C ASP A 31 8.53 16.01 -21.68
N ASN A 32 9.31 14.97 -22.01
CA ASN A 32 9.72 13.98 -21.02
C ASN A 32 10.52 14.66 -19.90
N GLY A 33 10.22 14.30 -18.65
CA GLY A 33 10.82 14.94 -17.49
C GLY A 33 10.14 16.24 -17.04
N ALA A 34 9.14 16.78 -17.77
CA ALA A 34 8.43 18.01 -17.41
C ALA A 34 7.55 17.93 -16.13
N GLY A 35 7.63 16.85 -15.36
CA GLY A 35 6.87 16.69 -14.11
C GLY A 35 5.47 16.10 -14.25
N LYS A 36 4.99 15.77 -15.46
CA LYS A 36 3.65 15.17 -15.68
C LYS A 36 3.38 13.97 -14.76
N THR A 37 4.32 13.04 -14.68
CA THR A 37 4.22 11.86 -13.80
C THR A 37 4.33 12.24 -12.32
N ASN A 38 5.02 13.33 -11.97
CA ASN A 38 5.08 13.84 -10.60
C ASN A 38 3.71 14.41 -10.17
N LEU A 39 2.98 15.07 -11.08
CA LEU A 39 1.62 15.54 -10.81
C LEU A 39 0.69 14.36 -10.44
N LEU A 40 0.71 13.30 -11.26
CA LEU A 40 -0.09 12.10 -11.01
C LEU A 40 0.35 11.40 -9.72
N GLU A 41 1.66 11.39 -9.42
CA GLU A 41 2.20 10.84 -8.17
C GLU A 41 1.69 11.59 -6.94
N ALA A 42 1.55 12.92 -7.01
CA ALA A 42 0.99 13.70 -5.91
C ALA A 42 -0.48 13.33 -5.62
N ILE A 43 -1.30 13.16 -6.66
CA ILE A 43 -2.71 12.75 -6.51
C ILE A 43 -2.79 11.33 -5.93
N ALA A 44 -2.00 10.39 -6.48
CA ALA A 44 -1.94 9.02 -5.98
C ALA A 44 -1.46 8.97 -4.52
N TYR A 45 -0.47 9.79 -4.16
CA TYR A 45 0.06 9.87 -2.80
C TYR A 45 -0.99 10.38 -1.83
N LEU A 46 -1.78 11.41 -2.17
CA LEU A 46 -2.85 11.91 -1.32
C LEU A 46 -3.94 10.85 -1.03
N GLY A 47 -4.19 9.94 -1.97
CA GLY A 47 -5.16 8.85 -1.79
C GLY A 47 -4.63 7.59 -1.12
N SER A 48 -3.33 7.30 -1.25
CA SER A 48 -2.73 6.02 -0.82
C SER A 48 -1.66 6.14 0.26
N LEU A 49 -1.16 7.36 0.52
CA LEU A 49 -0.04 7.65 1.41
C LEU A 49 1.27 6.94 1.02
N LYS A 50 1.39 6.55 -0.25
CA LYS A 50 2.53 5.85 -0.84
C LYS A 50 2.84 6.42 -2.22
N SER A 51 4.12 6.44 -2.55
CA SER A 51 4.57 6.64 -3.93
C SER A 51 4.24 5.41 -4.75
N PHE A 52 3.62 5.58 -5.93
CA PHE A 52 3.46 4.47 -6.87
C PHE A 52 4.79 4.01 -7.47
N ARG A 53 5.86 4.83 -7.36
CA ARG A 53 7.24 4.44 -7.70
C ARG A 53 7.95 3.71 -6.55
N ARG A 54 7.26 3.48 -5.44
CA ARG A 54 7.77 2.77 -4.25
C ARG A 54 8.99 3.42 -3.57
N VAL A 55 9.21 4.72 -3.79
CA VAL A 55 10.27 5.46 -3.09
C VAL A 55 9.82 5.87 -1.70
N VAL A 56 10.78 6.14 -0.82
CA VAL A 56 10.50 6.70 0.52
C VAL A 56 10.08 8.16 0.43
N ASP A 57 9.34 8.65 1.45
CA ASP A 57 8.81 10.02 1.49
C ASP A 57 9.88 11.10 1.27
N THR A 58 11.12 10.89 1.74
CA THR A 58 12.21 11.86 1.59
C THR A 58 12.64 12.06 0.14
N GLU A 59 12.45 11.07 -0.74
CA GLU A 59 12.73 11.18 -2.18
C GLU A 59 11.62 11.90 -2.95
N LEU A 60 10.47 12.16 -2.30
CA LEU A 60 9.39 12.96 -2.85
C LEU A 60 9.60 14.46 -2.62
N ILE A 61 10.56 14.83 -1.77
CA ILE A 61 10.88 16.21 -1.44
C ILE A 61 11.93 16.72 -2.42
N ALA A 62 11.75 17.95 -2.92
CA ALA A 62 12.72 18.59 -3.79
C ALA A 62 14.11 18.67 -3.13
N ASP A 63 15.17 18.65 -3.93
CA ASP A 63 16.55 18.56 -3.44
C ASP A 63 16.94 19.74 -2.53
N ASP A 64 16.42 20.92 -2.83
CA ASP A 64 16.64 22.19 -2.13
C ASP A 64 15.58 22.50 -1.06
N ALA A 65 14.63 21.59 -0.81
CA ALA A 65 13.55 21.77 0.16
C ALA A 65 13.70 20.90 1.41
N GLU A 66 13.37 21.44 2.59
CA GLU A 66 13.31 20.68 3.85
C GLU A 66 12.00 19.89 4.03
N SER A 67 10.96 20.30 3.31
CA SER A 67 9.63 19.67 3.33
C SER A 67 8.93 19.82 1.98
N ALA A 68 7.94 18.95 1.74
CA ALA A 68 7.01 19.06 0.64
C ALA A 68 5.59 19.15 1.18
N VAL A 69 4.77 20.04 0.63
CA VAL A 69 3.36 20.18 1.00
C VAL A 69 2.51 19.82 -0.21
N LEU A 70 1.58 18.88 -0.02
CA LEU A 70 0.58 18.47 -1.00
C LEU A 70 -0.79 18.83 -0.44
N ARG A 71 -1.59 19.56 -1.20
CA ARG A 71 -2.95 19.95 -0.83
C ARG A 71 -3.91 19.70 -1.99
N ALA A 72 -5.09 19.18 -1.70
CA ALA A 72 -6.14 19.06 -2.70
C ALA A 72 -7.51 19.40 -2.12
N GLY A 73 -8.33 20.07 -2.93
CA GLY A 73 -9.78 20.11 -2.75
C GLY A 73 -10.39 18.88 -3.44
N VAL A 74 -11.17 18.09 -2.70
CA VAL A 74 -11.73 16.83 -3.18
C VAL A 74 -13.22 16.81 -2.89
N VAL A 75 -14.04 16.53 -3.90
CA VAL A 75 -15.46 16.22 -3.74
C VAL A 75 -15.63 14.70 -3.65
N SER A 76 -16.11 14.21 -2.51
CA SER A 76 -16.33 12.78 -2.26
C SER A 76 -17.66 12.56 -1.54
N GLY A 77 -18.48 11.61 -2.01
CA GLY A 77 -19.78 11.31 -1.38
C GLY A 77 -20.78 12.50 -1.33
N GLY A 78 -20.58 13.53 -2.15
CA GLY A 78 -21.39 14.76 -2.13
C GLY A 78 -20.89 15.85 -1.18
N SER A 79 -19.76 15.64 -0.50
CA SER A 79 -19.13 16.61 0.39
C SER A 79 -17.79 17.09 -0.15
N ASP A 80 -17.46 18.34 0.15
CA ASP A 80 -16.16 18.93 -0.15
C ASP A 80 -15.20 18.69 1.01
N HIS A 81 -13.98 18.26 0.68
CA HIS A 81 -12.92 18.00 1.63
C HIS A 81 -11.63 18.71 1.22
N LEU A 82 -10.94 19.28 2.20
CA LEU A 82 -9.56 19.73 2.07
C LEU A 82 -8.62 18.68 2.64
N VAL A 83 -7.86 18.03 1.76
CA VAL A 83 -6.81 17.08 2.15
C VAL A 83 -5.47 17.79 2.10
N GLU A 84 -4.68 17.68 3.17
CA GLU A 84 -3.32 18.20 3.24
C GLU A 84 -2.35 17.17 3.83
N ILE A 85 -1.19 17.03 3.20
CA ILE A 85 -0.04 16.31 3.75
C ILE A 85 1.21 17.18 3.64
N GLU A 86 1.98 17.19 4.73
CA GLU A 86 3.35 17.70 4.75
C GLU A 86 4.32 16.52 4.93
N LEU A 87 5.16 16.29 3.93
CA LEU A 87 6.33 15.41 3.98
C LEU A 87 7.52 16.20 4.50
N ARG A 88 8.35 15.57 5.33
CA ARG A 88 9.48 16.26 5.97
C ARG A 88 10.74 15.43 5.79
N ARG A 89 11.86 16.08 5.45
CA ARG A 89 13.16 15.41 5.38
C ARG A 89 13.53 14.76 6.72
N ARG A 90 13.11 15.39 7.81
CA ARG A 90 13.31 14.92 9.18
C ARG A 90 11.99 14.89 9.95
N GLY A 91 11.75 13.78 10.64
CA GLY A 91 10.55 13.56 11.44
C GLY A 91 9.41 12.90 10.67
N ALA A 92 8.28 12.73 11.35
CA ALA A 92 7.09 12.11 10.76
C ALA A 92 6.32 13.11 9.88
N ARG A 93 5.67 12.60 8.83
CA ARG A 93 4.71 13.37 8.03
C ARG A 93 3.58 13.91 8.89
N ARG A 94 3.03 15.07 8.50
CA ARG A 94 1.85 15.67 9.13
C ARG A 94 0.69 15.63 8.13
N ALA A 95 -0.53 15.49 8.64
CA ALA A 95 -1.72 15.42 7.82
C ALA A 95 -2.83 16.26 8.43
N GLN A 96 -3.63 16.89 7.57
CA GLN A 96 -4.83 17.61 7.96
C GLN A 96 -5.99 17.20 7.05
N LEU A 97 -7.18 17.14 7.64
CA LEU A 97 -8.44 17.03 6.93
C LEU A 97 -9.31 18.21 7.35
N ASP A 98 -9.80 18.98 6.40
CA ASP A 98 -10.69 20.13 6.66
C ASP A 98 -10.09 21.10 7.69
N LYS A 99 -8.79 21.40 7.52
CA LYS A 99 -7.96 22.25 8.41
C LYS A 99 -7.78 21.71 9.84
N THR A 100 -8.22 20.48 10.09
CA THR A 100 -8.05 19.80 11.38
C THR A 100 -6.85 18.85 11.30
N ALA A 101 -5.87 19.04 12.18
CA ALA A 101 -4.71 18.17 12.25
C ALA A 101 -5.11 16.75 12.69
N LEU A 102 -4.66 15.75 11.93
CA LEU A 102 -4.96 14.35 12.20
C LEU A 102 -3.92 13.74 13.14
N ARG A 103 -4.39 12.92 14.09
CA ARG A 103 -3.49 12.17 14.99
C ARG A 103 -2.76 11.05 14.25
N ARG A 104 -3.40 10.44 13.25
CA ARG A 104 -2.82 9.41 12.39
C ARG A 104 -3.00 9.82 10.94
N THR A 105 -1.91 9.87 10.19
CA THR A 105 -2.00 10.18 8.75
C THR A 105 -2.87 9.19 7.98
N GLY A 106 -2.93 7.94 8.44
CA GLY A 106 -3.79 6.89 7.86
C GLY A 106 -5.28 7.25 7.84
N ASP A 107 -5.72 8.18 8.68
CA ASP A 107 -7.11 8.66 8.69
C ASP A 107 -7.47 9.46 7.40
N LEU A 108 -6.50 9.77 6.52
CA LEU A 108 -6.76 10.30 5.18
C LEU A 108 -7.16 9.25 4.14
N ILE A 109 -6.82 7.97 4.37
CA ILE A 109 -7.10 6.91 3.41
C ILE A 109 -8.61 6.81 3.19
N GLY A 110 -9.02 6.82 1.92
CA GLY A 110 -10.42 6.72 1.51
C GLY A 110 -11.13 8.06 1.32
N VAL A 111 -10.54 9.19 1.75
CA VAL A 111 -11.06 10.53 1.42
C VAL A 111 -10.90 10.80 -0.07
N LEU A 112 -9.70 10.55 -0.59
CA LEU A 112 -9.39 10.47 -2.01
C LEU A 112 -9.10 9.01 -2.38
N ARG A 113 -9.72 8.54 -3.46
CA ARG A 113 -9.47 7.24 -4.09
C ARG A 113 -9.06 7.50 -5.53
N ALA A 114 -7.94 6.94 -5.92
CA ALA A 114 -7.41 7.06 -7.27
C ALA A 114 -6.90 5.70 -7.72
N VAL A 115 -7.13 5.39 -9.00
CA VAL A 115 -6.52 4.26 -9.70
C VAL A 115 -5.54 4.86 -10.70
N TRP A 116 -4.35 4.29 -10.79
CA TRP A 116 -3.32 4.71 -11.73
C TRP A 116 -2.93 3.52 -12.60
N PHE A 117 -2.73 3.80 -13.88
CA PHE A 117 -2.20 2.86 -14.86
C PHE A 117 -0.80 3.34 -15.22
N LEU A 118 0.19 2.48 -15.01
CA LEU A 118 1.60 2.79 -15.25
C LEU A 118 2.17 1.88 -16.34
N PRO A 119 3.17 2.35 -17.11
CA PRO A 119 3.88 1.50 -18.06
C PRO A 119 4.48 0.24 -17.41
N ASP A 120 4.87 0.36 -16.13
CA ASP A 120 5.50 -0.71 -15.35
C ASP A 120 4.47 -1.71 -14.76
N ASP A 121 3.17 -1.58 -15.03
CA ASP A 121 2.16 -2.51 -14.49
C ASP A 121 2.36 -3.95 -14.99
N LEU A 122 3.05 -4.14 -16.13
CA LEU A 122 3.49 -5.45 -16.63
C LEU A 122 4.42 -6.18 -15.64
N GLU A 123 5.09 -5.44 -14.75
CA GLU A 123 5.96 -6.01 -13.72
C GLU A 123 5.17 -6.84 -12.69
N LEU A 124 3.85 -6.63 -12.57
CA LEU A 124 2.98 -7.49 -11.75
C LEU A 124 3.06 -8.97 -12.18
N VAL A 125 3.15 -9.18 -13.49
CA VAL A 125 3.26 -10.51 -14.12
C VAL A 125 4.71 -10.99 -14.12
N LYS A 126 5.65 -10.11 -14.48
CA LYS A 126 7.06 -10.50 -14.72
C LYS A 126 7.90 -10.65 -13.46
N ARG A 127 7.61 -9.91 -12.39
CA ARG A 127 8.45 -9.89 -11.18
C ARG A 127 8.08 -10.97 -10.17
N GLY A 128 8.86 -11.04 -9.11
CA GLY A 128 8.69 -12.01 -8.02
C GLY A 128 7.52 -11.70 -7.07
N PRO A 129 7.27 -12.60 -6.09
CA PRO A 129 6.12 -12.56 -5.18
C PRO A 129 5.94 -11.26 -4.39
N SER A 130 7.01 -10.50 -4.12
CA SER A 130 6.90 -9.23 -3.38
C SER A 130 6.02 -8.21 -4.10
N HIS A 131 6.14 -8.09 -5.44
CA HIS A 131 5.35 -7.13 -6.21
C HIS A 131 3.86 -7.48 -6.19
N ARG A 132 3.53 -8.77 -6.33
CA ARG A 132 2.15 -9.25 -6.23
C ARG A 132 1.55 -9.03 -4.84
N ARG A 133 2.30 -9.27 -3.76
CA ARG A 133 1.84 -8.99 -2.39
C ARG A 133 1.56 -7.52 -2.18
N GLU A 134 2.45 -6.65 -2.65
CA GLU A 134 2.26 -5.20 -2.56
C GLU A 134 1.05 -4.71 -3.34
N PHE A 135 0.82 -5.25 -4.54
CA PHE A 135 -0.39 -4.98 -5.32
C PHE A 135 -1.66 -5.37 -4.57
N LEU A 136 -1.72 -6.60 -4.02
CA LEU A 136 -2.87 -7.05 -3.23
C LEU A 136 -3.07 -6.21 -1.96
N ASP A 137 -1.97 -5.83 -1.30
CA ASP A 137 -2.02 -4.97 -0.11
C ASP A 137 -2.57 -3.58 -0.44
N ASP A 138 -2.13 -2.96 -1.53
CA ASP A 138 -2.64 -1.66 -1.94
C ASP A 138 -4.11 -1.73 -2.37
N LEU A 139 -4.50 -2.77 -3.10
CA LEU A 139 -5.89 -2.98 -3.49
C LEU A 139 -6.79 -3.22 -2.27
N ALA A 140 -6.31 -3.97 -1.28
CA ALA A 140 -7.01 -4.15 -0.01
C ALA A 140 -7.23 -2.82 0.72
N VAL A 141 -6.25 -1.90 0.72
CA VAL A 141 -6.38 -0.57 1.33
C VAL A 141 -7.40 0.29 0.59
N GLN A 142 -7.40 0.24 -0.74
CA GLN A 142 -8.37 0.99 -1.55
C GLN A 142 -9.81 0.52 -1.33
N LEU A 143 -10.02 -0.80 -1.26
CA LEU A 143 -11.32 -1.40 -1.00
C LEU A 143 -11.76 -1.21 0.45
N TRP A 144 -10.84 -1.37 1.41
CA TRP A 144 -11.09 -1.28 2.84
C TRP A 144 -10.02 -0.39 3.52
N PRO A 145 -10.30 0.91 3.73
CA PRO A 145 -9.36 1.83 4.37
C PRO A 145 -8.75 1.32 5.70
N GLY A 146 -9.53 0.56 6.49
CA GLY A 146 -9.05 -0.07 7.73
C GLY A 146 -7.89 -1.05 7.55
N ALA A 147 -7.73 -1.64 6.36
CA ALA A 147 -6.62 -2.54 6.04
C ALA A 147 -5.25 -1.83 6.13
N TYR A 148 -5.21 -0.50 6.01
CA TYR A 148 -3.97 0.27 6.20
C TYR A 148 -3.41 0.09 7.61
N ALA A 149 -4.27 0.19 8.63
CA ALA A 149 -3.84 0.01 10.02
C ALA A 149 -3.41 -1.43 10.29
N GLU A 150 -4.13 -2.40 9.73
CA GLU A 150 -3.80 -3.84 9.80
C GLU A 150 -2.40 -4.11 9.22
N GLN A 151 -2.09 -3.54 8.05
CA GLN A 151 -0.77 -3.67 7.41
C GLN A 151 0.35 -2.99 8.20
N VAL A 152 0.13 -1.78 8.72
CA VAL A 152 1.13 -1.07 9.53
C VAL A 152 1.46 -1.86 10.79
N GLU A 153 0.46 -2.45 11.44
CA GLU A 153 0.65 -3.30 12.60
C GLU A 153 1.45 -4.57 12.27
N PHE A 154 1.10 -5.25 11.17
CA PHE A 154 1.82 -6.43 10.69
C PHE A 154 3.30 -6.14 10.43
N VAL A 155 3.61 -5.07 9.67
CA VAL A 155 4.99 -4.67 9.38
C VAL A 155 5.74 -4.30 10.66
N ARG A 156 5.09 -3.65 11.63
CA ARG A 156 5.69 -3.31 12.91
C ARG A 156 6.01 -4.57 13.73
N ALA A 157 5.07 -5.50 13.85
CA ALA A 157 5.27 -6.76 14.56
C ALA A 157 6.41 -7.57 13.95
N LEU A 158 6.46 -7.65 12.61
CA LEU A 158 7.53 -8.34 11.89
C LEU A 158 8.90 -7.70 12.14
N ARG A 159 9.00 -6.37 12.07
CA ARG A 159 10.25 -5.64 12.34
C ARG A 159 10.72 -5.84 13.78
N GLN A 160 9.81 -5.80 14.75
CA GLN A 160 10.13 -6.00 16.16
C GLN A 160 10.63 -7.42 16.39
N ARG A 161 9.91 -8.43 15.90
CA ARG A 161 10.35 -9.84 15.92
C ARG A 161 11.75 -10.02 15.32
N ASN A 162 11.99 -9.48 14.13
CA ASN A 162 13.29 -9.59 13.46
C ASN A 162 14.41 -8.81 14.18
N ALA A 163 14.09 -7.74 14.92
CA ALA A 163 15.06 -7.06 15.77
C ALA A 163 15.46 -7.93 16.96
N PHE A 164 14.48 -8.55 17.62
CA PHE A 164 14.67 -9.49 18.72
C PHE A 164 15.55 -10.68 18.31
N LEU A 165 15.25 -11.32 17.17
CA LEU A 165 16.07 -12.40 16.64
C LEU A 165 17.53 -11.99 16.39
N ARG A 166 17.75 -10.79 15.85
CA ARG A 166 19.11 -10.25 15.59
C ARG A 166 19.90 -9.93 16.86
N MET A 167 19.22 -9.57 17.96
CA MET A 167 19.89 -9.27 19.24
C MET A 167 20.41 -10.52 19.96
N GLY A 168 19.94 -11.71 19.59
CA GLY A 168 20.49 -12.99 20.04
C GLY A 168 20.25 -13.37 21.50
N GLN A 169 19.62 -12.51 22.31
CA GLN A 169 19.28 -12.73 23.72
C GLN A 169 17.76 -12.78 23.93
N VAL A 170 17.07 -13.62 23.16
CA VAL A 170 15.62 -13.74 23.23
C VAL A 170 15.29 -15.18 23.59
N ASP A 171 14.62 -15.36 24.73
CA ASP A 171 14.07 -16.64 25.11
C ASP A 171 12.85 -16.99 24.24
N ASP A 172 12.54 -18.27 24.20
CA ASP A 172 11.44 -18.78 23.37
C ASP A 172 10.08 -18.21 23.81
N ASP A 173 9.91 -17.86 25.09
CA ASP A 173 8.68 -17.27 25.62
C ASP A 173 8.46 -15.86 25.04
N THR A 174 9.50 -15.02 25.06
CA THR A 174 9.46 -13.67 24.47
C THR A 174 9.22 -13.76 22.97
N LEU A 175 9.91 -14.67 22.27
CA LEU A 175 9.69 -14.84 20.84
C LEU A 175 8.27 -15.32 20.53
N SER A 176 7.69 -16.19 21.35
CA SER A 176 6.32 -16.69 21.19
C SER A 176 5.27 -15.57 21.34
N VAL A 177 5.49 -14.60 22.22
CA VAL A 177 4.61 -13.41 22.32
C VAL A 177 4.64 -12.59 21.02
N TRP A 178 5.82 -12.44 20.42
CA TRP A 178 5.97 -11.76 19.13
C TRP A 178 5.41 -12.56 17.96
N ASP A 179 5.57 -13.88 17.97
CA ASP A 179 4.97 -14.79 17.00
C ASP A 179 3.44 -14.68 17.03
N ALA A 180 2.82 -14.72 18.22
CA ALA A 180 1.38 -14.56 18.38
C ALA A 180 0.88 -13.20 17.86
N ARG A 181 1.59 -12.11 18.16
CA ARG A 181 1.24 -10.77 17.67
C ARG A 181 1.40 -10.64 16.15
N LEU A 182 2.48 -11.21 15.60
CA LEU A 182 2.72 -11.24 14.16
C LEU A 182 1.65 -12.08 13.46
N ALA A 183 1.30 -13.24 14.02
CA ALA A 183 0.28 -14.12 13.52
C ALA A 183 -1.10 -13.43 13.49
N GLN A 184 -1.48 -12.76 14.58
CA GLN A 184 -2.77 -12.09 14.69
C GLN A 184 -2.95 -10.94 13.68
N SER A 185 -1.91 -10.12 13.50
CA SER A 185 -1.92 -9.03 12.51
C SER A 185 -1.78 -9.57 11.09
N GLY A 186 -0.96 -10.61 10.89
CA GLY A 186 -0.79 -11.29 9.61
C GLY A 186 -2.05 -11.98 9.13
N GLY A 187 -2.80 -12.63 10.02
CA GLY A 187 -4.07 -13.28 9.70
C GLY A 187 -5.10 -12.30 9.11
N ARG A 188 -5.16 -11.07 9.63
CA ARG A 188 -5.99 -10.00 9.05
C ARG A 188 -5.54 -9.62 7.64
N VAL A 189 -4.23 -9.39 7.45
CA VAL A 189 -3.68 -9.04 6.13
C VAL A 189 -3.92 -10.15 5.10
N LEU A 190 -3.72 -11.41 5.48
CA LEU A 190 -3.93 -12.56 4.60
C LEU A 190 -5.40 -12.74 4.24
N ALA A 191 -6.32 -12.56 5.20
CA ALA A 191 -7.75 -12.57 4.92
C ALA A 191 -8.16 -11.46 3.93
N ARG A 192 -7.58 -10.26 4.06
CA ARG A 192 -7.80 -9.19 3.08
C ARG A 192 -7.33 -9.58 1.69
N ARG A 193 -6.12 -10.15 1.56
CA ARG A 193 -5.58 -10.61 0.27
C ARG A 193 -6.45 -11.68 -0.38
N GLY A 194 -6.87 -12.69 0.39
CA GLY A 194 -7.80 -13.72 -0.10
C GLY A 194 -9.11 -13.12 -0.59
N ARG A 195 -9.67 -12.15 0.16
CA ARG A 195 -10.89 -11.45 -0.25
C ARG A 195 -10.69 -10.56 -1.48
N VAL A 196 -9.54 -9.91 -1.64
CA VAL A 196 -9.18 -9.19 -2.87
C VAL A 196 -9.24 -10.14 -4.06
N LEU A 197 -8.57 -11.29 -3.96
CA LEU A 197 -8.51 -12.26 -5.07
C LEU A 197 -9.88 -12.82 -5.43
N GLN A 198 -10.74 -13.07 -4.44
CA GLN A 198 -12.11 -13.50 -4.69
C GLN A 198 -12.93 -12.46 -5.47
N LEU A 199 -12.72 -11.17 -5.20
CA LEU A 199 -13.39 -10.09 -5.93
C LEU A 199 -12.76 -9.84 -7.30
N LEU A 200 -11.43 -9.97 -7.39
CA LEU A 200 -10.67 -9.71 -8.62
C LEU A 200 -10.82 -10.84 -9.64
N GLY A 201 -10.93 -12.10 -9.21
CA GLY A 201 -10.95 -13.26 -10.09
C GLY A 201 -11.98 -13.17 -11.24
N PRO A 202 -13.28 -12.94 -10.95
CA PRO A 202 -14.29 -12.81 -12.00
C PRO A 202 -14.03 -11.65 -12.95
N GLU A 203 -13.61 -10.49 -12.43
CA GLU A 203 -13.31 -9.29 -13.22
C GLU A 203 -12.08 -9.51 -14.13
N LEU A 204 -11.06 -10.21 -13.61
CA LEU A 204 -9.88 -10.59 -14.38
C LEU A 204 -10.25 -11.55 -15.51
N THR A 205 -11.05 -12.56 -15.24
CA THR A 205 -11.51 -13.51 -16.26
C THR A 205 -12.30 -12.80 -17.35
N ALA A 206 -13.25 -11.93 -16.98
CA ALA A 206 -14.03 -11.15 -17.94
C ALA A 206 -13.13 -10.25 -18.80
N ALA A 207 -12.27 -9.45 -18.16
CA ALA A 207 -11.36 -8.54 -18.88
C ALA A 207 -10.38 -9.30 -19.79
N TYR A 208 -9.92 -10.49 -19.38
CA TYR A 208 -9.02 -11.31 -20.19
C TYR A 208 -9.72 -11.89 -21.41
N GLN A 209 -10.98 -12.33 -21.28
CA GLN A 209 -11.78 -12.85 -22.40
C GLN A 209 -12.07 -11.79 -23.48
N GLU A 210 -12.11 -10.51 -23.12
CA GLU A 210 -12.31 -9.43 -24.10
C GLU A 210 -11.10 -9.20 -25.03
N ILE A 211 -9.90 -9.59 -24.61
CA ILE A 211 -8.64 -9.29 -25.31
C ILE A 211 -7.87 -10.52 -25.77
N ALA A 212 -8.10 -11.69 -25.15
CA ALA A 212 -7.36 -12.90 -25.45
C ALA A 212 -7.95 -13.66 -26.64
N GLU A 213 -7.09 -14.43 -27.32
CA GLU A 213 -7.54 -15.35 -28.37
C GLU A 213 -8.44 -16.46 -27.79
N GLU A 214 -9.38 -16.92 -28.62
CA GLU A 214 -10.36 -17.94 -28.26
C GLU A 214 -9.68 -19.20 -27.70
N GLY A 215 -10.08 -19.62 -26.48
CA GLY A 215 -9.51 -20.77 -25.78
C GLY A 215 -8.41 -20.46 -24.75
N SER A 216 -8.04 -19.20 -24.55
CA SER A 216 -7.09 -18.80 -23.49
C SER A 216 -7.79 -18.63 -22.14
N GLU A 217 -7.32 -19.32 -21.11
CA GLU A 217 -7.83 -19.21 -19.73
C GLU A 217 -6.86 -18.44 -18.82
N VAL A 218 -7.42 -17.73 -17.83
CA VAL A 218 -6.65 -17.08 -16.77
C VAL A 218 -7.17 -17.52 -15.41
N LEU A 219 -6.25 -17.89 -14.53
CA LEU A 219 -6.54 -18.34 -13.17
C LEU A 219 -5.64 -17.60 -12.18
N VAL A 220 -6.17 -17.34 -10.99
CA VAL A 220 -5.39 -16.78 -9.88
C VAL A 220 -5.64 -17.58 -8.62
N SER A 221 -4.54 -18.01 -7.99
CA SER A 221 -4.53 -18.71 -6.71
C SER A 221 -3.71 -17.94 -5.68
N TYR A 222 -3.87 -18.28 -4.40
CA TYR A 222 -3.13 -17.68 -3.30
C TYR A 222 -2.33 -18.73 -2.54
N ASP A 223 -1.01 -18.75 -2.73
CA ASP A 223 -0.14 -19.71 -2.05
C ASP A 223 0.32 -19.15 -0.70
N VAL A 224 0.07 -19.88 0.39
CA VAL A 224 0.53 -19.54 1.74
C VAL A 224 1.78 -20.32 2.12
N SER A 225 2.56 -19.79 3.06
CA SER A 225 3.87 -20.36 3.42
C SER A 225 3.81 -21.70 4.18
N TRP A 226 2.62 -22.18 4.56
CA TRP A 226 2.41 -23.42 5.31
C TRP A 226 1.52 -24.44 4.59
N GLY A 227 1.20 -24.23 3.32
CA GLY A 227 0.41 -25.14 2.51
C GLY A 227 -0.21 -24.45 1.30
N GLU A 228 -0.91 -25.22 0.46
CA GLU A 228 -1.79 -24.64 -0.55
C GLU A 228 -3.02 -24.08 0.18
N SER A 229 -3.30 -22.77 0.01
CA SER A 229 -4.55 -22.22 0.54
C SER A 229 -5.67 -22.92 -0.22
N THR A 230 -6.50 -23.65 0.52
CA THR A 230 -7.69 -24.30 -0.03
C THR A 230 -8.50 -23.27 -0.79
N SER A 231 -9.16 -23.66 -1.87
CA SER A 231 -10.00 -22.83 -2.75
C SER A 231 -11.16 -22.06 -2.08
N GLY A 232 -11.24 -22.05 -0.75
CA GLY A 232 -12.18 -21.29 0.07
C GLY A 232 -11.54 -20.10 0.77
N VAL A 233 -12.37 -19.09 1.08
CA VAL A 233 -11.94 -17.90 1.83
C VAL A 233 -11.66 -18.30 3.28
N GLU A 234 -10.40 -18.44 3.64
CA GLU A 234 -10.03 -18.62 5.05
C GLU A 234 -10.32 -17.33 5.83
N SER A 235 -10.87 -17.48 7.04
CA SER A 235 -11.09 -16.38 7.96
C SER A 235 -9.75 -15.85 8.52
N ALA A 236 -9.77 -14.63 9.06
CA ALA A 236 -8.58 -14.08 9.72
C ALA A 236 -8.08 -14.94 10.89
N ALA A 237 -8.98 -15.67 11.57
CA ALA A 237 -8.61 -16.60 12.64
C ALA A 237 -7.86 -17.82 12.08
N GLN A 238 -8.37 -18.43 11.01
CA GLN A 238 -7.72 -19.57 10.36
C GLN A 238 -6.32 -19.19 9.82
N PHE A 239 -6.19 -18.03 9.18
CA PHE A 239 -4.88 -17.53 8.75
C PHE A 239 -3.96 -17.19 9.93
N THR A 240 -4.50 -16.77 11.07
CA THR A 240 -3.70 -16.53 12.29
C THR A 240 -3.12 -17.83 12.80
N ASP A 241 -3.94 -18.86 12.96
CA ASP A 241 -3.52 -20.16 13.47
C ASP A 241 -2.49 -20.81 12.54
N GLY A 242 -2.75 -20.81 11.23
CA GLY A 242 -1.82 -21.33 10.24
C GLY A 242 -0.48 -20.58 10.20
N LEU A 243 -0.50 -19.25 10.31
CA LEU A 243 0.72 -18.45 10.39
C LEU A 243 1.50 -18.72 11.68
N LEU A 244 0.81 -18.87 12.81
CA LEU A 244 1.45 -19.16 14.09
C LEU A 244 2.17 -20.52 14.05
N GLU A 245 1.49 -21.57 13.58
CA GLU A 245 2.11 -22.88 13.39
C GLU A 245 3.31 -22.83 12.44
N ALA A 246 3.21 -22.04 11.36
CA ALA A 246 4.30 -21.88 10.41
C ALA A 246 5.52 -21.22 11.05
N LEU A 247 5.31 -20.20 11.88
CA LEU A 247 6.36 -19.49 12.61
C LEU A 247 7.05 -20.44 13.61
N GLU A 248 6.28 -21.20 14.39
CA GLU A 248 6.81 -22.20 15.32
C GLU A 248 7.66 -23.27 14.61
N LYS A 249 7.16 -23.84 13.51
CA LYS A 249 7.90 -24.82 12.69
C LYS A 249 9.18 -24.23 12.09
N SER A 250 9.19 -22.92 11.81
CA SER A 250 10.35 -22.23 11.24
C SER A 250 11.37 -21.72 12.26
N ARG A 251 11.04 -21.74 13.56
CA ARG A 251 11.82 -21.11 14.64
C ARG A 251 13.29 -21.55 14.68
N ARG A 252 13.57 -22.84 14.50
CA ARG A 252 14.96 -23.34 14.46
C ARG A 252 15.76 -22.72 13.32
N ARG A 253 15.16 -22.62 12.12
CA ARG A 253 15.80 -21.99 10.96
C ARG A 253 15.98 -20.49 11.13
N ASP A 254 15.07 -19.84 11.84
CA ASP A 254 15.17 -18.41 12.15
C ASP A 254 16.37 -18.12 13.06
N TYR A 255 16.64 -18.97 14.06
CA TYR A 255 17.86 -18.90 14.87
C TYR A 255 19.12 -19.18 14.04
N GLU A 256 19.12 -20.20 13.16
CA GLU A 256 20.29 -20.51 12.30
C GLU A 256 20.62 -19.38 11.30
N ARG A 257 19.60 -18.65 10.82
CA ARG A 257 19.78 -17.48 9.95
C ARG A 257 20.34 -16.25 10.67
N ARG A 258 20.32 -16.22 12.01
CA ARG A 258 20.96 -15.17 12.81
C ARG A 258 22.48 -15.20 12.66
N ASP A 259 23.06 -16.39 12.54
CA ASP A 259 24.51 -16.62 12.62
C ASP A 259 25.22 -16.48 11.25
N ARG A 260 24.51 -15.98 10.22
CA ARG A 260 25.01 -15.69 8.87
C ARG A 260 24.88 -14.20 8.54
#